data_AF-A0A2G1YSA3-F1
#
_entry.id   AF-A0A2G1YSA3-F1
#
_cell.length_a   1.000
_cell.length_b   1.000
_cell.length_c   1.000
_cell.angle_alpha   90.00
_cell.angle_beta   90.00
_cell.angle_gamma   90.00
#
_symmetry.space_group_name_H-M   'P 1'
#
loop_
_entity.id
_entity.type
_entity.pdbx_description
1 polymer ?
#
loop_
_entity_poly.entity_id
_entity_poly.type
_entity_poly.pdbx_seq_one_letter_code
_entity_poly.pdbx_strand_id
1 'polypeptide(L)' 'MNATPEITRQEIDDYLKSQEKKDLLRFITCGSVDDGKSTFIGRLLWDSKLLFEDQLATLT' A
#
# COMPACT_ATOMS: atom_id res chain seq x y z
N MET A 1 -29.59 -12.32 -6.39
CA MET A 1 -29.08 -11.55 -7.53
C MET A 1 -28.44 -10.30 -6.95
N ASN A 2 -27.16 -10.37 -6.59
CA ASN A 2 -26.48 -9.25 -5.95
C ASN A 2 -25.84 -8.43 -7.07
N ALA A 3 -26.37 -7.23 -7.31
CA ALA A 3 -25.76 -6.28 -8.21
C ALA A 3 -24.33 -6.03 -7.74
N THR A 4 -23.34 -6.38 -8.56
CA THR A 4 -21.98 -5.86 -8.40
C THR A 4 -22.09 -4.34 -8.44
N PRO A 5 -21.61 -3.61 -7.43
CA PRO A 5 -21.60 -2.15 -7.49
C PRO A 5 -20.77 -1.75 -8.72
N GLU A 6 -21.41 -1.05 -9.64
CA GLU A 6 -20.77 -0.51 -10.82
C GLU A 6 -19.94 0.70 -10.39
N ILE A 7 -18.62 0.54 -10.33
CA ILE A 7 -17.71 1.62 -9.93
C ILE A 7 -17.77 2.71 -11.02
N THR A 8 -18.21 3.89 -10.63
CA THR A 8 -18.31 5.03 -11.53
C THR A 8 -16.94 5.68 -11.77
N ARG A 9 -16.78 6.33 -12.92
CA ARG A 9 -15.55 7.07 -13.25
C ARG A 9 -15.23 8.16 -12.21
N GLN A 10 -16.26 8.80 -11.68
CA GLN A 10 -16.11 9.83 -10.66
C GLN A 10 -15.50 9.29 -9.36
N GLU A 11 -15.93 8.10 -8.93
CA GLU A 11 -15.37 7.43 -7.74
C GLU A 11 -13.89 7.06 -7.94
N ILE A 12 -13.49 6.69 -9.15
CA ILE A 12 -12.09 6.43 -9.50
C ILE A 12 -11.28 7.74 -9.44
N ASP A 13 -11.78 8.81 -10.05
CA ASP A 13 -11.10 10.11 -10.09
C ASP A 13 -10.92 10.69 -8.67
N ASP A 14 -11.92 10.54 -7.80
CA ASP A 14 -11.86 10.98 -6.42
C ASP A 14 -10.92 10.13 -5.56
N TYR A 15 -10.88 8.81 -5.81
CA TYR A 15 -9.90 7.92 -5.20
C TYR A 15 -8.48 8.33 -5.59
N LEU A 16 -8.19 8.51 -6.88
CA LEU A 16 -6.86 8.90 -7.36
C LEU A 16 -6.39 10.23 -6.76
N LYS A 17 -7.26 11.25 -6.74
CA LYS A 17 -6.99 12.54 -6.07
C LYS A 17 -6.69 12.40 -4.59
N SER A 18 -7.31 11.44 -3.89
CA SER A 18 -7.02 11.17 -2.48
C SER A 18 -5.66 10.50 -2.28
N GLN A 19 -5.19 9.70 -3.26
CA GLN A 19 -3.88 9.05 -3.20
C GLN A 19 -2.73 10.04 -3.46
N GLU A 20 -2.93 11.00 -4.36
CA GLU A 20 -1.93 12.04 -4.68
C GLU A 20 -1.54 12.92 -3.47
N LYS A 21 -2.43 13.05 -2.48
CA LYS A 21 -2.24 13.95 -1.32
C LYS A 21 -1.71 13.25 -0.07
N LYS A 22 -1.08 12.07 -0.21
CA LYS A 22 -0.50 11.37 0.95
C LYS A 22 0.84 11.98 1.33
N ASP A 23 0.99 12.34 2.60
CA ASP A 23 2.25 12.82 3.15
C ASP A 23 3.26 11.68 3.34
N LEU A 24 4.54 12.01 3.23
CA LEU A 24 5.63 11.07 3.47
C LEU A 24 5.79 10.79 4.98
N LEU A 25 5.49 9.56 5.41
CA LEU A 25 5.75 9.11 6.76
C LEU A 25 7.18 8.58 6.91
N ARG A 26 7.96 9.18 7.81
CA ARG A 26 9.25 8.63 8.27
C ARG A 26 9.08 8.10 9.68
N PHE A 27 9.36 6.82 9.89
CA PHE A 27 9.30 6.19 11.21
C PHE A 27 10.51 5.28 11.41
N ILE A 28 10.78 4.94 12.67
CA ILE A 28 11.81 3.99 13.07
C ILE A 28 11.20 2.93 13.97
N THR A 29 11.76 1.72 13.95
CA THR A 29 11.43 0.67 14.94
C THR A 29 12.52 0.64 16.01
N CYS A 30 12.11 0.54 17.28
CA CYS A 30 13.02 0.43 18.42
C CYS A 30 12.61 -0.76 19.32
N GLY A 31 13.56 -1.30 20.09
CA GLY A 31 13.37 -2.52 20.88
C GLY A 31 14.67 -3.30 21.06
N SER A 32 14.68 -4.23 22.01
CA SER A 32 15.77 -5.15 22.33
C SER A 32 16.13 -6.07 21.16
N VAL A 33 17.31 -6.70 21.25
CA VAL A 33 17.63 -7.88 20.45
C VAL A 33 16.51 -8.92 20.64
N ASP A 34 16.08 -9.56 19.56
CA ASP A 34 14.98 -10.54 19.48
C ASP A 34 13.52 -10.04 19.58
N ASP A 35 13.28 -8.73 19.74
CA ASP A 35 11.91 -8.16 19.71
C ASP A 35 11.25 -8.21 18.31
N GLY A 36 11.89 -8.84 17.32
CA GLY A 36 11.31 -9.02 15.99
C GLY A 36 11.20 -7.74 15.15
N LYS A 37 11.96 -6.67 15.47
CA LYS A 37 11.97 -5.40 14.70
C LYS A 37 12.09 -5.61 13.19
N SER A 38 13.02 -6.49 12.77
CA SER A 38 13.24 -6.81 11.35
C SER A 38 12.10 -7.65 10.76
N THR A 39 11.52 -8.56 11.55
CA THR A 39 10.35 -9.35 11.16
C THR A 39 9.13 -8.47 10.92
N PHE A 40 8.91 -7.47 11.77
CA PHE A 40 7.82 -6.51 11.63
C PHE A 40 7.96 -5.66 10.37
N ILE A 41 9.16 -5.09 10.12
CA ILE A 41 9.43 -4.35 8.88
C ILE A 41 9.22 -5.26 7.66
N GLY A 42 9.74 -6.50 7.69
CA GLY A 42 9.57 -7.45 6.60
C GLY A 42 8.11 -7.79 6.31
N ARG A 43 7.30 -7.99 7.36
CA ARG A 43 5.86 -8.26 7.21
C ARG A 43 5.11 -7.05 6.70
N LEU A 44 5.42 -5.85 7.20
CA LEU A 44 4.82 -4.60 6.74
C LEU A 44 5.08 -4.37 5.24
N LEU A 45 6.32 -4.58 4.78
CA LEU A 45 6.67 -4.46 3.35
C LEU A 45 5.94 -5.50 2.49
N TRP A 46 5.83 -6.74 2.98
CA TRP A 46 5.10 -7.81 2.31
C TRP A 46 3.60 -7.50 2.16
N ASP A 47 2.94 -7.14 3.27
CA ASP A 47 1.50 -6.88 3.30
C ASP A 47 1.12 -5.60 2.55
N SER A 48 2.00 -4.59 2.51
CA SER A 48 1.76 -3.32 1.81
C SER A 48 1.74 -3.46 0.28
N LYS A 49 2.09 -4.64 -0.27
CA LYS A 49 2.15 -4.90 -1.72
C LYS A 49 2.93 -3.85 -2.53
N LEU A 50 3.81 -3.08 -1.88
CA LEU A 50 4.67 -2.06 -2.51
C LEU A 50 5.59 -2.63 -3.60
N LEU A 51 5.71 -3.96 -3.67
CA LEU A 51 6.46 -4.70 -4.70
C LEU A 51 5.64 -5.04 -5.97
N PHE A 52 4.30 -4.90 -5.95
CA PHE A 52 3.44 -5.40 -7.05
C PHE A 52 3.19 -4.38 -8.17
N GLU A 53 3.35 -3.08 -7.92
CA GLU A 53 3.14 -2.05 -8.96
C GLU A 53 4.38 -1.86 -9.84
N ASP A 54 5.59 -1.86 -9.27
CA ASP A 54 6.84 -1.67 -10.04
C ASP A 54 7.13 -2.83 -11.01
N GLN A 55 6.70 -4.06 -10.68
CA GLN A 55 6.86 -5.23 -11.56
C GLN A 55 5.89 -5.20 -12.75
N LEU A 56 4.69 -4.62 -12.61
CA LEU A 56 3.74 -4.47 -13.72
C LEU A 56 4.19 -3.39 -14.72
N ALA A 57 4.81 -2.31 -14.23
CA ALA A 57 5.40 -1.28 -15.08
C ALA A 57 6.60 -1.80 -15.91
N THR A 58 7.27 -2.87 -15.46
CA THR A 58 8.38 -3.50 -16.20
C THR A 58 7.89 -4.46 -17.29
N LEU A 59 6.62 -4.87 -17.27
CA LEU A 59 6.01 -5.85 -18.19
C LEU A 59 5.17 -5.22 -19.31
N THR A 60 5.20 -3.89 -19.47
CA THR A 60 4.47 -3.18 -20.55
C THR A 60 5.42 -2.38 -21.43
#